data_AF-A0A371Q909-F1
#
_entry.id   AF-A0A371Q909-F1
#
_cell.length_a   1.000
_cell.length_b   1.000
_cell.length_c   1.000
_cell.angle_alpha   90.00
_cell.angle_beta   90.00
_cell.angle_gamma   90.00
#
_symmetry.space_group_name_H-M   'P 1'
#
loop_
_entity.id
_entity.type
_entity.pdbx_description
1 polymer ?
#
loop_
_entity_poly.entity_id
_entity_poly.type
_entity_poly.pdbx_seq_one_letter_code
_entity_poly.pdbx_strand_id
1 'polypeptide(L)'
;MATTVPLGTAATYGVLANTAVTNTGSTVVTGDLGVSPAGAVTGFPPGTVTGTIHVNDAAAAQAQSDLQVGYANALLRPVTATVPTELGGTTLTPGVYKAASGTFGLNGTLTLDAQGDPTAVFVFKTNSTLITGATGNVNLINLAQSGNVFWQVGSSATLGAGSTIRGSILAFTSITATTGAIVDGRLLAAGAAVTLDSNAVTVPPPVPVTVPTSTLLTSAPDPSSFGTPKLLTATVTSASGVPTGTVSFFDGVTSLGAPQAVNGVGVATLSVSTLSVGSHSLTAVYNPTGNFLTSTSPVDIQTVTTIPTSILLTSAPDPSSFGTPKLLTATVTSASGVPTGTVSFFDGVTSLGAPQTVNGVGVATLSVSTLSVGTHSLTAVYNPTGNFATSTSPVDIQTVTSDRTQLTASPALLKLTPFPHLEYPFLTATLTDLDTGQPIPGQVITFTAGTNFLGTATTDATGKASLLNPLAFIAVLFNGGYTVTFAGSPGHQPATGQGGFIVV
;
A
#
# COMPACT_ATOMS: atom_id res chain seq x y z
N MET A 1 -24.78 -21.08 -23.97
CA MET A 1 -24.16 -20.31 -25.07
C MET A 1 -23.66 -21.30 -26.11
N ALA A 2 -23.70 -20.96 -27.40
CA ALA A 2 -23.15 -21.82 -28.44
C ALA A 2 -21.61 -21.86 -28.31
N THR A 3 -21.01 -23.04 -28.37
CA THR A 3 -19.55 -23.25 -28.35
C THR A 3 -19.02 -23.38 -29.78
N THR A 4 -17.71 -23.36 -30.07
CA THR A 4 -17.23 -23.49 -31.46
C THR A 4 -17.44 -24.89 -32.07
N VAL A 5 -17.66 -25.03 -33.38
CA VAL A 5 -17.78 -26.35 -34.06
C VAL A 5 -16.37 -26.90 -34.34
N PRO A 6 -16.03 -28.12 -33.87
CA PRO A 6 -14.72 -28.69 -34.11
C PRO A 6 -14.58 -29.09 -35.58
N LEU A 7 -13.70 -28.41 -36.31
CA LEU A 7 -13.38 -28.74 -37.71
C LEU A 7 -12.13 -29.60 -37.86
N GLY A 8 -11.36 -29.82 -36.79
CA GLY A 8 -10.13 -30.60 -36.83
C GLY A 8 -9.17 -30.13 -37.93
N THR A 9 -8.63 -31.07 -38.70
CA THR A 9 -7.77 -30.81 -39.85
C THR A 9 -8.49 -30.12 -41.01
N ALA A 10 -9.82 -30.19 -41.11
CA ALA A 10 -10.58 -29.45 -42.11
C ALA A 10 -10.53 -27.92 -41.88
N ALA A 11 -10.05 -27.46 -40.73
CA ALA A 11 -9.95 -26.04 -40.40
C ALA A 11 -8.98 -25.26 -41.31
N THR A 12 -7.99 -25.91 -41.94
CA THR A 12 -7.03 -25.24 -42.85
C THR A 12 -7.53 -25.13 -44.29
N TYR A 13 -8.61 -25.85 -44.63
CA TYR A 13 -9.15 -25.90 -45.99
C TYR A 13 -10.10 -24.74 -46.24
N GLY A 14 -9.82 -23.97 -47.29
CA GLY A 14 -10.78 -23.02 -47.86
C GLY A 14 -11.87 -23.75 -48.64
N VAL A 15 -11.48 -24.82 -49.34
CA VAL A 15 -12.40 -25.67 -50.12
C VAL A 15 -12.07 -27.14 -49.86
N LEU A 16 -13.08 -27.92 -49.47
CA LEU A 16 -12.96 -29.37 -49.31
C LEU A 16 -14.21 -30.04 -49.89
N ALA A 17 -14.02 -31.01 -50.79
CA ALA A 17 -15.11 -31.72 -51.46
C ALA A 17 -14.95 -33.24 -51.36
N ASN A 18 -16.05 -33.97 -51.50
CA ASN A 18 -16.03 -35.43 -51.48
C ASN A 18 -15.70 -36.01 -52.88
N THR A 19 -16.38 -35.49 -53.92
CA THR A 19 -16.34 -36.10 -55.25
C THR A 19 -15.57 -35.29 -56.29
N ALA A 20 -15.59 -33.96 -56.23
CA ALA A 20 -14.86 -33.10 -57.16
C ALA A 20 -14.78 -31.65 -56.65
N VAL A 21 -13.73 -30.93 -57.06
CA VAL A 21 -13.69 -29.47 -57.06
C VAL A 21 -13.55 -29.01 -58.50
N THR A 22 -14.50 -28.22 -59.00
CA THR A 22 -14.49 -27.72 -60.38
C THR A 22 -14.55 -26.20 -60.39
N ASN A 23 -13.63 -25.58 -61.12
CA ASN A 23 -13.57 -24.13 -61.28
C ASN A 23 -13.59 -23.72 -62.76
N THR A 24 -14.25 -22.59 -63.07
CA THR A 24 -14.30 -22.02 -64.44
C THR A 24 -13.41 -20.78 -64.59
N GLY A 25 -13.68 -19.72 -63.82
CA GLY A 25 -12.96 -18.44 -63.93
C GLY A 25 -11.81 -18.24 -62.92
N SER A 26 -11.38 -16.99 -62.70
CA SER A 26 -10.20 -16.65 -61.89
C SER A 26 -10.48 -16.68 -60.38
N THR A 27 -10.82 -17.86 -59.85
CA THR A 27 -11.03 -18.06 -58.42
C THR A 27 -9.72 -17.99 -57.64
N VAL A 28 -9.74 -17.39 -56.45
CA VAL A 28 -8.62 -17.40 -55.50
C VAL A 28 -9.05 -18.10 -54.21
N VAL A 29 -8.33 -19.14 -53.83
CA VAL A 29 -8.49 -19.83 -52.54
C VAL A 29 -7.30 -19.51 -51.65
N THR A 30 -7.55 -18.76 -50.58
CA THR A 30 -6.58 -18.47 -49.51
C THR A 30 -6.75 -19.49 -48.38
N GLY A 31 -6.03 -20.60 -48.50
CA GLY A 31 -6.15 -21.80 -47.66
C GLY A 31 -5.86 -23.06 -48.46
N ASP A 32 -5.96 -24.23 -47.84
CA ASP A 32 -5.81 -25.51 -48.54
C ASP A 32 -7.06 -25.82 -49.39
N LEU A 33 -6.86 -26.62 -50.44
CA LEU A 33 -7.92 -27.11 -51.31
C LEU A 33 -7.85 -28.64 -51.34
N GLY A 34 -8.96 -29.33 -51.09
CA GLY A 34 -8.97 -30.78 -50.95
C GLY A 34 -10.10 -31.50 -51.68
N VAL A 35 -9.80 -32.71 -52.16
CA VAL A 35 -10.81 -33.69 -52.57
C VAL A 35 -10.44 -35.09 -52.09
N SER A 36 -11.39 -35.84 -51.53
CA SER A 36 -11.20 -37.22 -51.04
C SER A 36 -12.58 -37.87 -50.82
N PRO A 37 -12.80 -39.17 -51.10
CA PRO A 37 -11.81 -40.23 -51.28
C PRO A 37 -11.36 -40.50 -52.72
N ALA A 38 -12.14 -40.11 -53.74
CA ALA A 38 -11.84 -40.43 -55.13
C ALA A 38 -12.40 -39.37 -56.09
N GLY A 39 -11.86 -38.16 -56.00
CA GLY A 39 -12.27 -37.03 -56.84
C GLY A 39 -11.12 -36.34 -57.56
N ALA A 40 -11.47 -35.35 -58.38
CA ALA A 40 -10.51 -34.53 -59.11
C ALA A 40 -10.69 -33.05 -58.81
N VAL A 41 -9.60 -32.30 -58.90
CA VAL A 41 -9.59 -30.84 -58.87
C VAL A 41 -9.35 -30.36 -60.30
N THR A 42 -10.27 -29.58 -60.86
CA THR A 42 -10.19 -29.03 -62.22
C THR A 42 -10.37 -27.51 -62.22
N GLY A 43 -9.72 -26.83 -63.15
CA GLY A 43 -9.81 -25.37 -63.28
C GLY A 43 -8.84 -24.57 -62.39
N PHE A 44 -7.79 -25.22 -61.85
CA PHE A 44 -6.68 -24.57 -61.16
C PHE A 44 -5.37 -24.95 -61.88
N PRO A 45 -4.98 -24.23 -62.96
CA PRO A 45 -5.44 -22.91 -63.44
C PRO A 45 -6.75 -22.89 -64.27
N PRO A 46 -7.42 -21.72 -64.45
CA PRO A 46 -6.96 -20.36 -64.12
C PRO A 46 -7.15 -19.95 -62.65
N GLY A 47 -7.86 -20.74 -61.85
CA GLY A 47 -7.93 -20.50 -60.42
C GLY A 47 -6.57 -20.67 -59.73
N THR A 48 -6.39 -20.03 -58.59
CA THR A 48 -5.17 -20.10 -57.77
C THR A 48 -5.49 -20.53 -56.34
N VAL A 49 -4.52 -21.19 -55.70
CA VAL A 49 -4.57 -21.62 -54.30
C VAL A 49 -3.28 -21.15 -53.63
N THR A 50 -3.39 -20.48 -52.48
CA THR A 50 -2.21 -20.05 -51.72
C THR A 50 -1.69 -21.13 -50.76
N GLY A 51 -2.56 -22.05 -50.37
CA GLY A 51 -2.21 -23.26 -49.60
C GLY A 51 -1.88 -24.44 -50.51
N THR A 52 -2.02 -25.65 -49.97
CA THR A 52 -1.72 -26.89 -50.68
C THR A 52 -2.97 -27.49 -51.33
N ILE A 53 -2.83 -28.03 -52.53
CA ILE A 53 -3.88 -28.83 -53.19
C ILE A 53 -3.68 -30.30 -52.82
N HIS A 54 -4.63 -30.88 -52.08
CA HIS A 54 -4.64 -32.27 -51.62
C HIS A 54 -5.67 -33.10 -52.41
N VAL A 55 -5.19 -34.04 -53.24
CA VAL A 55 -6.06 -34.87 -54.10
C VAL A 55 -5.94 -36.34 -53.69
N ASN A 56 -6.99 -36.85 -53.02
CA ASN A 56 -7.13 -38.23 -52.57
C ASN A 56 -5.95 -38.74 -51.72
N ASP A 57 -5.28 -37.83 -51.00
CA ASP A 57 -4.20 -38.17 -50.09
C ASP A 57 -4.71 -38.35 -48.63
N ALA A 58 -3.79 -38.72 -47.74
CA ALA A 58 -4.09 -38.95 -46.34
C ALA A 58 -4.58 -37.67 -45.63
N ALA A 59 -4.09 -36.48 -46.00
CA ALA A 59 -4.48 -35.23 -45.38
C ALA A 59 -5.92 -34.85 -45.76
N ALA A 60 -6.30 -34.96 -47.04
CA ALA A 60 -7.67 -34.74 -47.48
C ALA A 60 -8.64 -35.81 -46.95
N ALA A 61 -8.19 -37.07 -46.80
CA ALA A 61 -8.99 -38.13 -46.19
C ALA A 61 -9.27 -37.87 -44.70
N GLN A 62 -8.27 -37.42 -43.94
CA GLN A 62 -8.46 -37.04 -42.55
C GLN A 62 -9.36 -35.79 -42.43
N ALA A 63 -9.16 -34.79 -43.29
CA ALA A 63 -9.99 -33.59 -43.30
C ALA A 63 -11.46 -33.90 -43.63
N GLN A 64 -11.74 -34.82 -44.54
CA GLN A 64 -13.11 -35.29 -44.81
C GLN A 64 -13.73 -36.01 -43.59
N SER A 65 -12.93 -36.81 -42.88
CA SER A 65 -13.38 -37.48 -41.66
C SER A 65 -13.71 -36.45 -40.56
N ASP A 66 -12.83 -35.46 -40.36
CA ASP A 66 -13.04 -34.39 -39.38
C ASP A 66 -14.23 -33.49 -39.77
N LEU A 67 -14.45 -33.25 -41.07
CA LEU A 67 -15.63 -32.55 -41.58
C LEU A 67 -16.92 -33.31 -41.22
N GLN A 68 -16.97 -34.63 -41.37
CA GLN A 68 -18.14 -35.42 -40.98
C GLN A 68 -18.43 -35.30 -39.48
N VAL A 69 -17.38 -35.32 -38.64
CA VAL A 69 -17.49 -35.09 -37.20
C VAL A 69 -18.01 -33.69 -36.90
N GLY A 70 -17.45 -32.66 -37.53
CA GLY A 70 -17.88 -31.27 -37.38
C GLY A 70 -19.33 -31.05 -37.83
N TYR A 71 -19.73 -31.65 -38.95
CA TYR A 71 -21.10 -31.61 -39.46
C TYR A 71 -22.08 -32.25 -38.48
N ALA A 72 -21.78 -33.47 -38.00
CA ALA A 72 -22.61 -34.16 -37.02
C ALA A 72 -22.68 -33.36 -35.69
N ASN A 73 -21.57 -32.78 -35.24
CA ASN A 73 -21.54 -31.93 -34.06
C ASN A 73 -22.49 -30.73 -34.23
N ALA A 74 -22.40 -30.00 -35.34
CA ALA A 74 -23.27 -28.85 -35.62
C ALA A 74 -24.75 -29.25 -35.74
N LEU A 75 -25.04 -30.38 -36.40
CA LEU A 75 -26.38 -30.92 -36.58
C LEU A 75 -27.04 -31.29 -35.23
N LEU A 76 -26.27 -31.77 -34.25
CA LEU A 76 -26.81 -32.21 -32.96
C LEU A 76 -26.94 -31.10 -31.92
N ARG A 77 -26.51 -29.86 -32.23
CA ARG A 77 -26.56 -28.77 -31.24
C ARG A 77 -27.99 -28.40 -30.84
N PRO A 78 -28.25 -28.17 -29.54
CA PRO A 78 -29.53 -27.64 -29.07
C PRO A 78 -29.86 -26.32 -29.76
N VAL A 79 -31.10 -26.19 -30.24
CA VAL A 79 -31.57 -25.00 -30.95
C VAL A 79 -31.90 -23.89 -29.95
N THR A 80 -31.36 -22.70 -30.18
CA THR A 80 -31.68 -21.49 -29.41
C THR A 80 -32.96 -20.85 -29.93
N ALA A 81 -33.12 -20.75 -31.25
CA ALA A 81 -34.31 -20.18 -31.86
C ALA A 81 -34.58 -20.77 -33.25
N THR A 82 -35.85 -20.78 -33.63
CA THR A 82 -36.28 -21.03 -35.01
C THR A 82 -36.46 -19.69 -35.71
N VAL A 83 -35.88 -19.53 -36.90
CA VAL A 83 -35.93 -18.28 -37.67
C VAL A 83 -36.63 -18.50 -39.03
N PRO A 84 -37.15 -17.43 -39.66
CA PRO A 84 -37.75 -17.51 -40.99
C PRO A 84 -36.79 -18.08 -42.03
N THR A 85 -37.34 -18.46 -43.18
CA THR A 85 -36.57 -18.89 -44.36
C THR A 85 -35.61 -17.78 -44.80
N GLU A 86 -36.11 -16.56 -44.97
CA GLU A 86 -35.32 -15.41 -45.40
C GLU A 86 -34.61 -14.78 -44.21
N LEU A 87 -33.28 -14.64 -44.31
CA LEU A 87 -32.42 -14.07 -43.28
C LEU A 87 -32.06 -12.60 -43.56
N GLY A 88 -32.23 -12.13 -44.80
CA GLY A 88 -31.97 -10.76 -45.19
C GLY A 88 -32.81 -9.75 -44.40
N GLY A 89 -32.18 -8.67 -43.95
CA GLY A 89 -32.80 -7.63 -43.13
C GLY A 89 -32.85 -7.94 -41.63
N THR A 90 -32.36 -9.11 -41.19
CA THR A 90 -32.38 -9.49 -39.77
C THR A 90 -31.05 -9.18 -39.07
N THR A 91 -31.13 -8.98 -37.75
CA THR A 91 -29.95 -8.93 -36.86
C THR A 91 -30.10 -10.02 -35.81
N LEU A 92 -29.07 -10.87 -35.67
CA LEU A 92 -29.07 -12.00 -34.75
C LEU A 92 -27.90 -11.89 -33.77
N THR A 93 -28.14 -12.28 -32.52
CA THR A 93 -27.16 -12.39 -31.44
C THR A 93 -26.53 -13.80 -31.41
N PRO A 94 -25.56 -14.11 -30.53
CA PRO A 94 -24.93 -15.43 -30.55
C PRO A 94 -25.92 -16.55 -30.22
N GLY A 95 -25.91 -17.65 -30.97
CA GLY A 95 -26.91 -18.71 -30.82
C GLY A 95 -26.90 -19.78 -31.91
N VAL A 96 -27.77 -20.78 -31.73
CA VAL A 96 -28.03 -21.86 -32.70
C VAL A 96 -29.42 -21.66 -33.31
N TYR A 97 -29.47 -21.41 -34.62
CA TYR A 97 -30.65 -21.04 -35.37
C TYR A 97 -31.10 -22.15 -36.31
N LYS A 98 -32.38 -22.51 -36.26
CA LYS A 98 -32.97 -23.50 -37.17
C LYS A 98 -33.91 -22.84 -38.19
N ALA A 99 -33.82 -23.23 -39.45
CA ALA A 99 -34.76 -22.80 -40.49
C ALA A 99 -36.17 -23.34 -40.23
N ALA A 100 -37.18 -22.45 -40.16
CA ALA A 100 -38.58 -22.84 -39.96
C ALA A 100 -39.12 -23.76 -41.07
N SER A 101 -38.82 -23.45 -42.33
CA SER A 101 -39.25 -24.24 -43.50
C SER A 101 -38.25 -25.34 -43.90
N GLY A 102 -37.17 -25.50 -43.13
CA GLY A 102 -36.08 -26.40 -43.49
C GLY A 102 -35.20 -25.92 -44.64
N THR A 103 -35.30 -24.65 -45.06
CA THR A 103 -34.39 -24.00 -46.03
C THR A 103 -34.02 -22.60 -45.52
N PHE A 104 -32.79 -22.14 -45.81
CA PHE A 104 -32.40 -20.74 -45.64
C PHE A 104 -32.28 -20.04 -46.99
N GLY A 105 -32.82 -18.83 -47.05
CA GLY A 105 -32.62 -17.83 -48.10
C GLY A 105 -31.87 -16.63 -47.54
N LEU A 106 -31.04 -15.99 -48.36
CA LEU A 106 -30.38 -14.73 -48.03
C LEU A 106 -30.43 -13.77 -49.22
N ASN A 107 -31.41 -12.87 -49.20
CA ASN A 107 -31.57 -11.76 -50.13
C ASN A 107 -31.50 -10.45 -49.34
N GLY A 108 -30.36 -9.75 -49.41
CA GLY A 108 -30.04 -8.61 -48.56
C GLY A 108 -29.07 -8.97 -47.43
N THR A 109 -28.96 -8.09 -46.42
CA THR A 109 -27.95 -8.22 -45.36
C THR A 109 -28.49 -8.92 -44.11
N LEU A 110 -27.87 -10.01 -43.70
CA LEU A 110 -27.96 -10.58 -42.36
C LEU A 110 -26.85 -9.97 -41.49
N THR A 111 -27.20 -9.39 -40.35
CA THR A 111 -26.22 -8.86 -39.39
C THR A 111 -26.05 -9.81 -38.20
N LEU A 112 -24.81 -10.16 -37.88
CA LEU A 112 -24.46 -10.96 -36.70
C LEU A 112 -23.77 -10.05 -35.68
N ASP A 113 -24.41 -9.89 -34.53
CA ASP A 113 -23.98 -9.03 -33.44
C ASP A 113 -23.42 -9.87 -32.29
N ALA A 114 -22.11 -9.81 -32.06
CA ALA A 114 -21.47 -10.53 -30.97
C ALA A 114 -21.58 -9.84 -29.61
N GLN A 115 -22.22 -8.67 -29.53
CA GLN A 115 -22.48 -7.93 -28.30
C GLN A 115 -21.21 -7.65 -27.46
N GLY A 116 -20.06 -7.50 -28.13
CA GLY A 116 -18.77 -7.25 -27.49
C GLY A 116 -18.03 -8.52 -27.04
N ASP A 117 -18.53 -9.72 -27.36
CA ASP A 117 -17.86 -10.99 -27.07
C ASP A 117 -17.16 -11.56 -28.32
N PRO A 118 -15.82 -11.47 -28.46
CA PRO A 118 -15.11 -12.02 -29.62
C PRO A 118 -15.21 -13.54 -29.74
N THR A 119 -15.62 -14.23 -28.67
CA THR A 119 -15.81 -15.69 -28.65
C THR A 119 -17.22 -16.12 -29.03
N ALA A 120 -18.11 -15.18 -29.30
CA ALA A 120 -19.49 -15.42 -29.72
C ALA A 120 -19.58 -16.35 -30.93
N VAL A 121 -20.45 -17.36 -30.82
CA VAL A 121 -20.68 -18.37 -31.88
C VAL A 121 -22.08 -18.29 -32.45
N PHE A 122 -22.17 -18.41 -33.78
CA PHE A 122 -23.41 -18.47 -34.54
C PHE A 122 -23.45 -19.79 -35.32
N VAL A 123 -24.49 -20.59 -35.13
CA VAL A 123 -24.70 -21.83 -35.88
C VAL A 123 -26.06 -21.79 -36.57
N PHE A 124 -26.07 -21.88 -37.89
CA PHE A 124 -27.27 -21.96 -38.71
C PHE A 124 -27.49 -23.41 -39.15
N LYS A 125 -28.67 -23.97 -38.90
CA LYS A 125 -29.02 -25.36 -39.19
C LYS A 125 -30.24 -25.42 -40.11
N THR A 126 -30.08 -26.11 -41.24
CA THR A 126 -31.16 -26.32 -42.20
C THR A 126 -31.19 -27.79 -42.63
N ASN A 127 -32.40 -28.35 -42.76
CA ASN A 127 -32.59 -29.73 -43.21
C ASN A 127 -32.40 -29.90 -44.72
N SER A 128 -32.58 -28.82 -45.49
CA SER A 128 -32.47 -28.81 -46.94
C SER A 128 -31.37 -27.82 -47.36
N THR A 129 -31.72 -26.74 -48.06
CA THR A 129 -30.75 -25.91 -48.77
C THR A 129 -30.42 -24.62 -48.04
N LEU A 130 -29.28 -24.04 -48.43
CA LEU A 130 -28.93 -22.63 -48.19
C LEU A 130 -28.79 -21.97 -49.57
N ILE A 131 -29.52 -20.88 -49.80
CA ILE A 131 -29.50 -20.16 -51.08
C ILE A 131 -29.25 -18.68 -50.79
N THR A 132 -28.20 -18.10 -51.36
CA THR A 132 -28.01 -16.63 -51.35
C THR A 132 -28.41 -16.05 -52.71
N GLY A 133 -29.14 -14.94 -52.70
CA GLY A 133 -29.34 -14.12 -53.90
C GLY A 133 -28.12 -13.24 -54.18
N ALA A 134 -28.15 -12.51 -55.31
CA ALA A 134 -27.02 -11.65 -55.70
C ALA A 134 -26.71 -10.52 -54.70
N THR A 135 -27.70 -10.10 -53.92
CA THR A 135 -27.56 -9.09 -52.86
C THR A 135 -27.31 -9.70 -51.47
N GLY A 136 -27.17 -11.03 -51.39
CA GLY A 136 -26.96 -11.73 -50.13
C GLY A 136 -25.65 -11.32 -49.47
N ASN A 137 -25.72 -10.81 -48.24
CA ASN A 137 -24.56 -10.34 -47.49
C ASN A 137 -24.66 -10.76 -46.02
N VAL A 138 -23.55 -11.22 -45.43
CA VAL A 138 -23.43 -11.43 -43.98
C VAL A 138 -22.49 -10.37 -43.41
N ASN A 139 -23.04 -9.49 -42.59
CA ASN A 139 -22.31 -8.43 -41.91
C ASN A 139 -21.99 -8.84 -40.46
N LEU A 140 -20.76 -8.62 -40.02
CA LEU A 140 -20.30 -8.94 -38.67
C LEU A 140 -20.05 -7.64 -37.90
N ILE A 141 -20.67 -7.48 -36.73
CA ILE A 141 -20.50 -6.28 -35.88
C ILE A 141 -20.14 -6.65 -34.44
N ASN A 142 -19.68 -5.65 -33.68
CA ASN A 142 -19.40 -5.76 -32.25
C ASN A 142 -18.54 -6.98 -31.86
N LEU A 143 -17.43 -7.16 -32.58
CA LEU A 143 -16.45 -8.25 -32.44
C LEU A 143 -16.88 -9.62 -32.97
N ALA A 144 -17.98 -9.73 -33.72
CA ALA A 144 -18.33 -10.99 -34.39
C ALA A 144 -17.25 -11.39 -35.39
N GLN A 145 -16.90 -12.68 -35.43
CA GLN A 145 -15.80 -13.21 -36.24
C GLN A 145 -16.29 -14.31 -37.18
N SER A 146 -15.86 -14.29 -38.44
CA SER A 146 -16.23 -15.29 -39.45
C SER A 146 -15.80 -16.70 -39.04
N GLY A 147 -14.70 -16.84 -38.31
CA GLY A 147 -14.23 -18.12 -37.74
C GLY A 147 -15.22 -18.79 -36.77
N ASN A 148 -16.16 -18.04 -36.20
CA ASN A 148 -17.18 -18.53 -35.27
C ASN A 148 -18.59 -18.59 -35.88
N VAL A 149 -18.72 -18.50 -37.21
CA VAL A 149 -19.99 -18.64 -37.92
C VAL A 149 -20.01 -19.97 -38.67
N PHE A 150 -21.03 -20.79 -38.44
CA PHE A 150 -21.15 -22.13 -39.03
C PHE A 150 -22.51 -22.34 -39.68
N TRP A 151 -22.52 -22.85 -40.90
CA TRP A 151 -23.72 -23.17 -41.67
C TRP A 151 -23.79 -24.67 -41.89
N GLN A 152 -24.57 -25.37 -41.08
CA GLN A 152 -24.88 -26.78 -41.29
C GLN A 152 -26.05 -26.89 -42.27
N VAL A 153 -25.77 -27.44 -43.46
CA VAL A 153 -26.73 -27.53 -44.58
C VAL A 153 -27.04 -28.98 -44.90
N GLY A 154 -28.29 -29.39 -44.70
CA GLY A 154 -28.75 -30.78 -44.82
C GLY A 154 -28.73 -31.36 -46.23
N SER A 155 -28.62 -30.51 -47.24
CA SER A 155 -28.40 -30.88 -48.63
C SER A 155 -27.30 -29.99 -49.23
N SER A 156 -27.64 -29.15 -50.21
CA SER A 156 -26.69 -28.32 -50.96
C SER A 156 -26.79 -26.85 -50.59
N ALA A 157 -25.66 -26.14 -50.71
CA ALA A 157 -25.61 -24.69 -50.66
C ALA A 157 -25.38 -24.09 -52.05
N THR A 158 -26.11 -23.04 -52.41
CA THR A 158 -25.93 -22.27 -53.64
C THR A 158 -25.70 -20.81 -53.29
N LEU A 159 -24.52 -20.27 -53.64
CA LEU A 159 -24.18 -18.88 -53.42
C LEU A 159 -24.40 -18.08 -54.72
N GLY A 160 -25.31 -17.11 -54.68
CA GLY A 160 -25.64 -16.25 -55.81
C GLY A 160 -24.50 -15.32 -56.22
N ALA A 161 -24.58 -14.81 -57.46
CA ALA A 161 -23.49 -14.07 -58.08
C ALA A 161 -23.20 -12.78 -57.31
N GLY A 162 -21.92 -12.54 -56.98
CA GLY A 162 -21.50 -11.38 -56.19
C GLY A 162 -21.92 -11.39 -54.71
N SER A 163 -22.59 -12.44 -54.23
CA SER A 163 -22.98 -12.53 -52.81
C SER A 163 -21.76 -12.61 -51.89
N THR A 164 -21.92 -12.18 -50.65
CA THR A 164 -20.85 -12.15 -49.66
C THR A 164 -21.29 -12.93 -48.42
N ILE A 165 -20.67 -14.08 -48.17
CA ILE A 165 -20.97 -14.91 -46.99
C ILE A 165 -19.80 -14.91 -46.01
N ARG A 166 -20.12 -15.07 -44.73
CA ARG A 166 -19.17 -15.19 -43.63
C ARG A 166 -19.39 -16.52 -42.92
N GLY A 167 -18.32 -17.25 -42.65
CA GLY A 167 -18.37 -18.51 -41.91
C GLY A 167 -18.12 -19.77 -42.73
N SER A 168 -18.07 -20.88 -42.01
CA SER A 168 -17.80 -22.20 -42.59
C SER A 168 -19.13 -22.85 -43.01
N ILE A 169 -19.28 -23.15 -44.30
CA ILE A 169 -20.41 -23.91 -44.83
C ILE A 169 -20.07 -25.39 -44.81
N LEU A 170 -20.85 -26.17 -44.06
CA LEU A 170 -20.76 -27.62 -43.97
C LEU A 170 -22.01 -28.20 -44.66
N ALA A 171 -21.90 -28.50 -45.95
CA ALA A 171 -22.99 -29.04 -46.75
C ALA A 171 -22.93 -30.56 -46.83
N PHE A 172 -24.07 -31.21 -46.65
CA PHE A 172 -24.15 -32.67 -46.72
C PHE A 172 -23.92 -33.19 -48.14
N THR A 173 -24.44 -32.50 -49.16
CA THR A 173 -24.26 -32.87 -50.56
C THR A 173 -23.23 -31.97 -51.23
N SER A 174 -23.65 -30.92 -51.95
CA SER A 174 -22.77 -30.10 -52.78
C SER A 174 -22.78 -28.63 -52.39
N ILE A 175 -21.77 -27.90 -52.85
CA ILE A 175 -21.71 -26.44 -52.75
C ILE A 175 -21.47 -25.88 -54.13
N THR A 176 -22.27 -24.90 -54.54
CA THR A 176 -22.07 -24.14 -55.79
C THR A 176 -21.89 -22.67 -55.43
N ALA A 177 -20.70 -22.12 -55.66
CA ALA A 177 -20.47 -20.68 -55.62
C ALA A 177 -20.49 -20.16 -57.06
N THR A 178 -21.52 -19.37 -57.38
CA THR A 178 -21.64 -18.77 -58.72
C THR A 178 -20.71 -17.56 -58.86
N THR A 179 -20.67 -16.98 -60.07
CA THR A 179 -19.67 -15.98 -60.47
C THR A 179 -19.48 -14.87 -59.43
N GLY A 180 -18.25 -14.72 -58.93
CA GLY A 180 -17.88 -13.58 -58.10
C GLY A 180 -18.40 -13.62 -56.65
N ALA A 181 -19.01 -14.72 -56.19
CA ALA A 181 -19.34 -14.85 -54.77
C ALA A 181 -18.07 -14.81 -53.90
N ILE A 182 -18.14 -14.09 -52.77
CA ILE A 182 -17.05 -13.88 -51.81
C ILE A 182 -17.36 -14.66 -50.53
N VAL A 183 -16.39 -15.43 -50.07
CA VAL A 183 -16.46 -16.29 -48.89
C VAL A 183 -15.30 -15.94 -47.97
N ASP A 184 -15.57 -15.24 -46.87
CA ASP A 184 -14.64 -15.16 -45.73
C ASP A 184 -15.08 -16.24 -44.74
N GLY A 185 -14.50 -17.42 -44.90
CA GLY A 185 -15.12 -18.66 -44.50
C GLY A 185 -14.51 -19.89 -45.17
N ARG A 186 -15.29 -20.98 -45.19
CA ARG A 186 -14.89 -22.26 -45.78
C ARG A 186 -16.05 -22.86 -46.56
N LEU A 187 -15.75 -23.56 -47.65
CA LEU A 187 -16.71 -24.33 -48.43
C LEU A 187 -16.39 -25.82 -48.28
N LEU A 188 -17.11 -26.49 -47.38
CA LEU A 188 -16.85 -27.87 -46.97
C LEU A 188 -18.04 -28.76 -47.36
N ALA A 189 -17.92 -29.48 -48.48
CA ALA A 189 -18.93 -30.42 -48.97
C ALA A 189 -18.57 -31.86 -48.54
N ALA A 190 -19.42 -32.43 -47.67
CA ALA A 190 -19.17 -33.74 -47.06
C ALA A 190 -19.50 -34.93 -47.96
N GLY A 191 -20.44 -34.77 -48.91
CA GLY A 191 -20.97 -35.90 -49.70
C GLY A 191 -20.88 -35.76 -51.22
N ALA A 192 -20.59 -34.57 -51.76
CA ALA A 192 -20.48 -34.35 -53.20
C ALA A 192 -19.47 -33.25 -53.57
N ALA A 193 -19.70 -32.57 -54.69
CA ALA A 193 -18.76 -31.64 -55.30
C ALA A 193 -18.86 -30.20 -54.76
N VAL A 194 -17.77 -29.45 -54.91
CA VAL A 194 -17.75 -27.98 -54.83
C VAL A 194 -17.52 -27.41 -56.23
N THR A 195 -18.41 -26.53 -56.68
CA THR A 195 -18.30 -25.83 -57.98
C THR A 195 -18.07 -24.34 -57.75
N LEU A 196 -17.11 -23.76 -58.48
CA LEU A 196 -16.62 -22.38 -58.31
C LEU A 196 -16.58 -21.66 -59.66
N ASP A 197 -16.79 -20.34 -59.62
CA ASP A 197 -16.58 -19.44 -60.73
C ASP A 197 -16.13 -18.05 -60.24
N SER A 198 -14.87 -17.70 -60.52
CA SER A 198 -14.30 -16.38 -60.24
C SER A 198 -14.51 -15.90 -58.80
N ASN A 199 -14.40 -16.81 -57.83
CA ASN A 199 -14.69 -16.55 -56.42
C ASN A 199 -13.46 -16.08 -55.64
N ALA A 200 -13.68 -15.48 -54.47
CA ALA A 200 -12.65 -15.30 -53.46
C ALA A 200 -13.05 -16.09 -52.21
N VAL A 201 -12.26 -17.11 -51.85
CA VAL A 201 -12.47 -17.93 -50.66
C VAL A 201 -11.29 -17.75 -49.73
N THR A 202 -11.51 -17.23 -48.52
CA THR A 202 -10.45 -16.96 -47.55
C THR A 202 -10.76 -17.65 -46.24
N VAL A 203 -9.89 -18.57 -45.82
CA VAL A 203 -9.99 -19.24 -44.52
C VAL A 203 -9.90 -18.18 -43.40
N PRO A 204 -10.87 -18.13 -42.47
CA PRO A 204 -10.82 -17.18 -41.36
C PRO A 204 -9.56 -17.40 -40.51
N PRO A 205 -8.92 -16.32 -40.03
CA PRO A 205 -7.84 -16.44 -39.06
C PRO A 205 -8.35 -17.12 -37.78
N PRO A 206 -7.46 -17.73 -36.98
CA PRO A 206 -7.81 -18.19 -35.64
C PRO A 206 -8.43 -17.07 -34.83
N VAL A 207 -9.56 -17.35 -34.19
CA VAL A 207 -10.29 -16.38 -33.34
C VAL A 207 -9.42 -16.02 -32.12
N PRO A 208 -9.06 -14.74 -31.89
CA PRO A 208 -8.38 -14.32 -30.68
C PRO A 208 -9.29 -14.55 -29.46
N VAL A 209 -8.96 -15.55 -28.64
CA VAL A 209 -9.66 -15.83 -27.39
C VAL A 209 -9.13 -14.94 -26.27
N THR A 210 -9.67 -13.73 -26.12
CA THR A 210 -9.29 -12.87 -24.98
C THR A 210 -9.90 -13.39 -23.69
N VAL A 211 -9.10 -13.46 -22.62
CA VAL A 211 -9.53 -13.96 -21.31
C VAL A 211 -9.67 -12.80 -20.32
N PRO A 212 -10.85 -12.56 -19.72
CA PRO A 212 -11.02 -11.52 -18.72
C PRO A 212 -10.24 -11.84 -17.43
N THR A 213 -9.73 -10.81 -16.78
CA THR A 213 -9.00 -10.91 -15.51
C THR A 213 -9.59 -10.00 -14.44
N SER A 214 -9.28 -10.33 -13.18
CA SER A 214 -9.59 -9.50 -12.01
C SER A 214 -8.33 -9.34 -11.17
N THR A 215 -8.06 -8.13 -10.70
CA THR A 215 -6.91 -7.80 -9.87
C THR A 215 -7.38 -7.35 -8.49
N LEU A 216 -6.81 -7.93 -7.44
CA LEU A 216 -6.98 -7.50 -6.06
C LEU A 216 -5.63 -7.01 -5.51
N LEU A 217 -5.63 -5.86 -4.84
CA LEU A 217 -4.45 -5.33 -4.16
C LEU A 217 -4.66 -5.40 -2.65
N THR A 218 -3.61 -5.76 -1.92
CA THR A 218 -3.50 -5.57 -0.47
C THR A 218 -2.14 -4.97 -0.12
N SER A 219 -2.10 -4.22 0.99
CA SER A 219 -0.88 -3.68 1.57
C SER A 219 -0.70 -4.15 3.02
N ALA A 220 0.54 -4.48 3.40
CA ALA A 220 0.86 -4.89 4.77
C ALA A 220 2.29 -4.53 5.16
N PRO A 221 2.55 -4.06 6.39
CA PRO A 221 1.57 -3.80 7.46
C PRO A 221 0.72 -2.54 7.18
N ASP A 222 -0.55 -2.57 7.61
CA ASP A 222 -1.45 -1.42 7.58
C ASP A 222 -2.18 -1.28 8.94
N PRO A 223 -1.95 -0.19 9.71
CA PRO A 223 -1.03 0.92 9.42
C PRO A 223 0.46 0.53 9.46
N SER A 224 1.31 1.28 8.74
CA SER A 224 2.78 1.17 8.77
C SER A 224 3.43 2.41 9.38
N SER A 225 4.62 2.30 9.96
CA SER A 225 5.41 3.48 10.38
C SER A 225 6.26 4.03 9.24
N PHE A 226 6.48 5.34 9.21
CA PHE A 226 7.33 5.99 8.22
C PHE A 226 8.73 5.33 8.12
N GLY A 227 9.20 5.12 6.89
CA GLY A 227 10.50 4.49 6.62
C GLY A 227 10.54 2.97 6.78
N THR A 228 9.48 2.32 7.28
CA THR A 228 9.42 0.86 7.33
C THR A 228 8.93 0.28 6.01
N PRO A 229 9.56 -0.79 5.48
CA PRO A 229 9.08 -1.47 4.29
C PRO A 229 7.70 -2.08 4.51
N LYS A 230 6.78 -1.83 3.58
CA LYS A 230 5.49 -2.51 3.45
C LYS A 230 5.43 -3.21 2.11
N LEU A 231 4.81 -4.37 2.10
CA LEU A 231 4.65 -5.21 0.93
C LEU A 231 3.27 -4.97 0.33
N LEU A 232 3.26 -4.49 -0.91
CA LEU A 232 2.09 -4.46 -1.76
C LEU A 232 1.98 -5.79 -2.48
N THR A 233 0.83 -6.45 -2.40
CA THR A 233 0.58 -7.74 -3.04
C THR A 233 -0.62 -7.62 -3.97
N ALA A 234 -0.36 -7.72 -5.28
CA ALA A 234 -1.40 -7.80 -6.28
C ALA A 234 -1.64 -9.26 -6.66
N THR A 235 -2.89 -9.72 -6.50
CA THR A 235 -3.34 -11.04 -6.95
C THR A 235 -4.20 -10.87 -8.20
N VAL A 236 -3.75 -11.43 -9.32
CA VAL A 236 -4.45 -11.44 -10.60
C VAL A 236 -5.05 -12.82 -10.80
N THR A 237 -6.35 -12.85 -11.09
CA THR A 237 -7.09 -14.08 -11.39
C THR A 237 -7.69 -13.97 -12.79
N SER A 238 -7.94 -15.12 -13.42
CA SER A 238 -8.65 -15.18 -14.70
C SER A 238 -9.67 -16.32 -14.68
N ALA A 239 -10.63 -16.28 -15.59
CA ALA A 239 -11.61 -17.36 -15.75
C ALA A 239 -11.00 -18.65 -16.34
N SER A 240 -9.84 -18.56 -17.00
CA SER A 240 -9.15 -19.70 -17.61
C SER A 240 -7.67 -19.39 -17.83
N GLY A 241 -6.80 -20.33 -17.42
CA GLY A 241 -5.35 -20.17 -17.52
C GLY A 241 -4.74 -19.34 -16.39
N VAL A 242 -3.41 -19.36 -16.32
CA VAL A 242 -2.65 -18.56 -15.35
C VAL A 242 -2.28 -17.22 -15.98
N PRO A 243 -2.64 -16.07 -15.38
CA PRO A 243 -2.29 -14.75 -15.91
C PRO A 243 -0.78 -14.57 -16.07
N THR A 244 -0.35 -14.03 -17.21
CA THR A 244 1.05 -13.69 -17.50
C THR A 244 1.20 -12.20 -17.81
N GLY A 245 2.34 -11.60 -17.47
CA GLY A 245 2.60 -10.17 -17.71
C GLY A 245 3.15 -9.49 -16.48
N THR A 246 2.77 -8.23 -16.27
CA THR A 246 3.27 -7.42 -15.14
C THR A 246 2.14 -6.67 -14.43
N VAL A 247 2.42 -6.17 -13.23
CA VAL A 247 1.54 -5.26 -12.48
C VAL A 247 2.28 -3.97 -12.18
N SER A 248 1.65 -2.83 -12.46
CA SER A 248 2.11 -1.50 -12.07
C SER A 248 1.36 -1.04 -10.80
N PHE A 249 2.09 -0.55 -9.80
CA PHE A 249 1.53 -0.08 -8.53
C PHE A 249 1.56 1.45 -8.48
N PHE A 250 0.48 2.06 -8.00
CA PHE A 250 0.31 3.50 -7.95
C PHE A 250 -0.16 3.97 -6.58
N ASP A 251 0.20 5.20 -6.21
CA ASP A 251 -0.44 6.01 -5.18
C ASP A 251 -1.13 7.20 -5.85
N GLY A 252 -2.46 7.15 -5.91
CA GLY A 252 -3.24 8.00 -6.81
C GLY A 252 -2.80 7.79 -8.27
N VAL A 253 -2.20 8.80 -8.88
CA VAL A 253 -1.66 8.76 -10.26
C VAL A 253 -0.15 8.55 -10.31
N THR A 254 0.53 8.54 -9.16
CA THR A 254 1.99 8.46 -9.09
C THR A 254 2.43 7.00 -9.09
N SER A 255 3.30 6.62 -10.03
CA SER A 255 3.89 5.28 -10.03
C SER A 255 4.84 5.08 -8.85
N LEU A 256 4.72 3.94 -8.16
CA LEU A 256 5.56 3.57 -7.03
C LEU A 256 6.83 2.80 -7.42
N GLY A 257 7.02 2.52 -8.71
CA GLY A 257 8.22 1.83 -9.20
C GLY A 257 8.05 1.27 -10.62
N ALA A 258 9.00 0.41 -11.01
CA ALA A 258 8.89 -0.34 -12.26
C ALA A 258 7.77 -1.41 -12.16
N PRO A 259 7.14 -1.81 -13.28
CA PRO A 259 6.17 -2.90 -13.30
C PRO A 259 6.79 -4.21 -12.78
N GLN A 260 6.05 -4.94 -11.95
CA GLN A 260 6.49 -6.17 -11.31
C GLN A 260 5.92 -7.38 -12.05
N ALA A 261 6.73 -8.41 -12.31
CA ALA A 261 6.27 -9.60 -13.03
C ALA A 261 5.22 -10.38 -12.22
N VAL A 262 4.20 -10.89 -12.91
CA VAL A 262 3.24 -11.83 -12.35
C VAL A 262 3.86 -13.23 -12.32
N ASN A 263 3.90 -13.85 -11.15
CA ASN A 263 4.47 -15.20 -10.97
C ASN A 263 3.49 -16.31 -11.42
N GLY A 264 3.92 -17.57 -11.35
CA GLY A 264 3.15 -18.74 -11.79
C GLY A 264 1.85 -19.04 -11.01
N VAL A 265 1.52 -18.25 -9.99
CA VAL A 265 0.25 -18.32 -9.24
C VAL A 265 -0.56 -17.02 -9.34
N GLY A 266 -0.22 -16.13 -10.28
CA GLY A 266 -0.96 -14.89 -10.51
C GLY A 266 -0.61 -13.75 -9.54
N VAL A 267 0.51 -13.82 -8.83
CA VAL A 267 0.87 -12.81 -7.82
C VAL A 267 2.05 -11.95 -8.28
N ALA A 268 1.95 -10.64 -8.07
CA ALA A 268 3.05 -9.68 -8.20
C ALA A 268 3.19 -8.88 -6.90
N THR A 269 4.42 -8.57 -6.47
CA THR A 269 4.67 -7.86 -5.22
C THR A 269 5.63 -6.68 -5.39
N LEU A 270 5.46 -5.64 -4.59
CA LEU A 270 6.36 -4.48 -4.51
C LEU A 270 6.59 -4.08 -3.05
N SER A 271 7.84 -3.88 -2.64
CA SER A 271 8.17 -3.35 -1.32
C SER A 271 8.39 -1.84 -1.40
N VAL A 272 7.67 -1.08 -0.57
CA VAL A 272 7.73 0.40 -0.54
C VAL A 272 7.99 0.87 0.88
N SER A 273 8.96 1.76 1.09
CA SER A 273 9.26 2.38 2.41
C SER A 273 9.22 3.91 2.39
N THR A 274 8.97 4.50 1.22
CA THR A 274 9.12 5.94 0.95
C THR A 274 7.82 6.73 1.03
N LEU A 275 6.67 6.09 1.26
CA LEU A 275 5.41 6.80 1.44
C LEU A 275 5.51 7.74 2.66
N SER A 276 5.06 8.98 2.48
CA SER A 276 5.00 9.99 3.53
C SER A 276 4.05 9.60 4.66
N VAL A 277 4.11 10.29 5.80
CA VAL A 277 3.08 10.15 6.85
C VAL A 277 1.74 10.64 6.29
N GLY A 278 0.68 9.85 6.45
CA GLY A 278 -0.65 10.16 5.90
C GLY A 278 -1.40 8.94 5.38
N SER A 279 -2.50 9.20 4.67
CA SER A 279 -3.31 8.18 4.00
C SER A 279 -2.99 8.16 2.50
N HIS A 280 -2.78 6.97 1.95
CA HIS A 280 -2.39 6.74 0.57
C HIS A 280 -3.43 5.87 -0.14
N SER A 281 -3.85 6.28 -1.34
CA SER A 281 -4.86 5.59 -2.14
C SER A 281 -4.18 4.71 -3.17
N LEU A 282 -3.90 3.47 -2.80
CA LEU A 282 -3.10 2.56 -3.60
C LEU A 282 -3.95 1.81 -4.62
N THR A 283 -3.42 1.65 -5.84
CA THR A 283 -4.03 0.81 -6.89
C THR A 283 -2.98 -0.02 -7.61
N ALA A 284 -3.41 -1.15 -8.17
CA ALA A 284 -2.60 -2.04 -8.99
C ALA A 284 -3.26 -2.23 -10.36
N VAL A 285 -2.50 -1.97 -11.42
CA VAL A 285 -2.93 -2.15 -12.82
C VAL A 285 -2.18 -3.33 -13.41
N TYR A 286 -2.91 -4.37 -13.81
CA TYR A 286 -2.35 -5.54 -14.48
C TYR A 286 -2.19 -5.27 -15.98
N ASN A 287 -0.94 -5.35 -16.46
CA ASN A 287 -0.55 -5.20 -17.86
C ASN A 287 -0.26 -6.59 -18.45
N PRO A 288 -1.23 -7.20 -19.15
CA PRO A 288 -1.14 -8.58 -19.62
C PRO A 288 -0.14 -8.77 -20.76
N THR A 289 0.35 -10.00 -20.90
CA THR A 289 0.90 -10.52 -22.16
C THR A 289 -0.02 -11.60 -22.73
N GLY A 290 0.05 -11.85 -24.04
CA GLY A 290 -0.80 -12.84 -24.69
C GLY A 290 -2.25 -12.36 -24.79
N ASN A 291 -3.20 -13.23 -24.47
CA ASN A 291 -4.62 -12.98 -24.68
C ASN A 291 -5.38 -12.53 -23.43
N PHE A 292 -4.72 -12.23 -22.31
CA PHE A 292 -5.41 -11.70 -21.13
C PHE A 292 -5.82 -10.24 -21.33
N LEU A 293 -6.94 -9.83 -20.72
CA LEU A 293 -7.36 -8.43 -20.69
C LEU A 293 -6.70 -7.67 -19.53
N THR A 294 -6.65 -6.34 -19.64
CA THR A 294 -6.19 -5.46 -18.56
C THR A 294 -7.24 -5.40 -17.45
N SER A 295 -6.79 -5.36 -16.20
CA SER A 295 -7.66 -5.13 -15.04
C SER A 295 -6.97 -4.20 -14.04
N THR A 296 -7.78 -3.42 -13.30
CA THR A 296 -7.30 -2.53 -12.24
C THR A 296 -7.97 -2.92 -10.94
N SER A 297 -7.20 -2.93 -9.84
CA SER A 297 -7.75 -3.22 -8.52
C SER A 297 -8.69 -2.13 -8.03
N PRO A 298 -9.60 -2.43 -7.10
CA PRO A 298 -10.15 -1.43 -6.19
C PRO A 298 -9.04 -0.67 -5.46
N VAL A 299 -9.37 0.50 -4.91
CA VAL A 299 -8.45 1.30 -4.09
C VAL A 299 -8.23 0.61 -2.75
N ASP A 300 -6.97 0.41 -2.38
CA ASP A 300 -6.51 -0.02 -1.07
C ASP A 300 -5.96 1.19 -0.29
N ILE A 301 -6.53 1.49 0.88
CA ILE A 301 -6.16 2.67 1.66
C ILE A 301 -5.09 2.30 2.68
N GLN A 302 -3.82 2.64 2.40
CA GLN A 302 -2.72 2.43 3.32
C GLN A 302 -2.51 3.66 4.21
N THR A 303 -2.46 3.46 5.52
CA THR A 303 -2.11 4.52 6.48
C THR A 303 -0.65 4.42 6.91
N VAL A 304 0.05 5.56 6.90
CA VAL A 304 1.43 5.70 7.39
C VAL A 304 1.46 6.62 8.61
N THR A 305 1.94 6.10 9.73
CA THR A 305 2.08 6.81 11.00
C THR A 305 3.50 7.31 11.22
N THR A 306 3.66 8.27 12.13
CA THR A 306 4.97 8.73 12.61
C THR A 306 5.74 7.60 13.32
N ILE A 307 7.07 7.68 13.32
CA ILE A 307 7.97 6.76 14.03
C ILE A 307 7.74 6.91 15.55
N PRO A 308 7.34 5.85 16.28
CA PRO A 308 7.18 5.91 17.73
C PRO A 308 8.50 6.25 18.43
N THR A 309 8.42 7.07 19.49
CA THR A 309 9.56 7.41 20.34
C THR A 309 9.29 7.12 21.81
N SER A 310 10.36 6.92 22.57
CA SER A 310 10.36 6.76 24.03
C SER A 310 11.39 7.70 24.63
N ILE A 311 11.08 8.30 25.77
CA ILE A 311 11.97 9.23 26.47
C ILE A 311 12.17 8.80 27.93
N LEU A 312 13.43 8.79 28.37
CA LEU A 312 13.83 8.58 29.76
C LEU A 312 14.44 9.86 30.31
N LEU A 313 13.92 10.34 31.45
CA LEU A 313 14.48 11.46 32.19
C LEU A 313 15.24 10.95 33.41
N THR A 314 16.41 11.53 33.68
CA THR A 314 17.13 11.38 34.94
C THR A 314 17.64 12.74 35.42
N SER A 315 17.75 12.89 36.74
CA SER A 315 18.34 14.06 37.39
C SER A 315 19.54 13.69 38.26
N ALA A 316 20.59 14.51 38.24
CA ALA A 316 21.76 14.31 39.08
C ALA A 316 22.41 15.66 39.48
N PRO A 317 22.90 15.81 40.72
CA PRO A 317 22.79 14.86 41.83
C PRO A 317 21.36 14.74 42.39
N ASP A 318 20.98 13.56 42.87
CA ASP A 318 19.73 13.31 43.59
C ASP A 318 19.98 12.43 44.84
N PRO A 319 19.77 12.95 46.08
CA PRO A 319 19.36 14.32 46.41
C PRO A 319 20.38 15.40 46.00
N SER A 320 19.91 16.65 45.92
CA SER A 320 20.74 17.84 45.65
C SER A 320 20.62 18.88 46.76
N SER A 321 21.65 19.70 46.98
CA SER A 321 21.57 20.87 47.86
C SER A 321 20.89 22.05 47.16
N PHE A 322 20.14 22.86 47.92
CA PHE A 322 19.50 24.07 47.41
C PHE A 322 20.52 25.03 46.78
N GLY A 323 20.16 25.63 45.64
CA GLY A 323 21.02 26.58 44.93
C GLY A 323 22.20 25.95 44.15
N THR A 324 22.44 24.64 44.29
CA THR A 324 23.46 23.95 43.51
C THR A 324 22.91 23.53 42.13
N PRO A 325 23.71 23.64 41.05
CA PRO A 325 23.29 23.17 39.74
C PRO A 325 23.09 21.65 39.74
N LYS A 326 21.90 21.21 39.33
CA LYS A 326 21.62 19.80 38.98
C LYS A 326 21.39 19.67 37.48
N LEU A 327 21.84 18.57 36.89
CA LEU A 327 21.72 18.29 35.46
C LEU A 327 20.54 17.33 35.25
N LEU A 328 19.56 17.78 34.49
CA LEU A 328 18.49 16.94 33.94
C LEU A 328 18.95 16.40 32.60
N THR A 329 18.87 15.09 32.42
CA THR A 329 19.26 14.40 31.18
C THR A 329 18.06 13.63 30.63
N ALA A 330 17.55 14.09 29.48
CA ALA A 330 16.52 13.39 28.74
C ALA A 330 17.13 12.61 27.58
N THR A 331 16.91 11.30 27.55
CA THR A 331 17.35 10.41 26.47
C THR A 331 16.13 9.95 25.68
N VAL A 332 16.02 10.41 24.43
CA VAL A 332 14.98 10.05 23.47
C VAL A 332 15.48 8.94 22.56
N THR A 333 14.68 7.90 22.39
CA THR A 333 14.97 6.74 21.54
C THR A 333 13.83 6.48 20.58
N SER A 334 14.13 5.86 19.44
CA SER A 334 13.17 5.43 18.45
C SER A 334 13.58 4.08 17.86
N ALA A 335 12.62 3.32 17.31
CA ALA A 335 12.90 2.03 16.68
C ALA A 335 13.69 2.17 15.37
N SER A 336 13.61 3.33 14.72
CA SER A 336 14.36 3.66 13.51
C SER A 336 14.73 5.16 13.50
N GLY A 337 15.84 5.51 12.86
CA GLY A 337 16.36 6.87 12.81
C GLY A 337 16.89 7.38 14.15
N VAL A 338 17.54 8.55 14.13
CA VAL A 338 17.91 9.29 15.35
C VAL A 338 16.86 10.39 15.58
N PRO A 339 16.23 10.45 16.76
CA PRO A 339 15.25 11.50 17.08
C PRO A 339 15.81 12.91 16.90
N THR A 340 15.04 13.81 16.29
CA THR A 340 15.40 15.22 16.09
C THR A 340 14.30 16.14 16.62
N GLY A 341 14.69 17.28 17.20
CA GLY A 341 13.74 18.25 17.75
C GLY A 341 14.23 18.79 19.09
N THR A 342 13.32 18.98 20.02
CA THR A 342 13.63 19.52 21.35
C THR A 342 12.96 18.73 22.47
N VAL A 343 13.45 18.90 23.69
CA VAL A 343 12.82 18.40 24.92
C VAL A 343 12.50 19.58 25.84
N SER A 344 11.26 19.63 26.32
CA SER A 344 10.82 20.56 27.36
C SER A 344 10.83 19.87 28.71
N PHE A 345 11.44 20.50 29.73
CA PHE A 345 11.51 19.97 31.09
C PHE A 345 10.52 20.70 32.00
N PHE A 346 9.85 19.96 32.87
CA PHE A 346 8.82 20.45 33.76
C PHE A 346 9.01 19.94 35.19
N ASP A 347 8.57 20.74 36.16
CA ASP A 347 8.28 20.33 37.53
C ASP A 347 6.77 20.45 37.77
N GLY A 348 6.08 19.30 37.83
CA GLY A 348 4.64 19.26 37.68
C GLY A 348 4.19 19.87 36.35
N VAL A 349 3.48 20.99 36.39
CA VAL A 349 3.04 21.74 35.19
C VAL A 349 3.93 22.95 34.87
N THR A 350 4.91 23.26 35.74
CA THR A 350 5.76 24.44 35.61
C THR A 350 6.94 24.13 34.70
N SER A 351 7.13 24.93 33.65
CA SER A 351 8.30 24.80 32.78
C SER A 351 9.57 25.26 33.50
N LEU A 352 10.65 24.49 33.38
CA LEU A 352 11.95 24.78 34.01
C LEU A 352 12.90 25.58 33.12
N GLY A 353 12.48 25.94 31.91
CA GLY A 353 13.28 26.72 30.96
C GLY A 353 12.84 26.55 29.51
N ALA A 354 13.59 27.16 28.59
CA ALA A 354 13.36 26.97 27.17
C ALA A 354 13.57 25.50 26.73
N PRO A 355 12.89 25.02 25.69
CA PRO A 355 13.13 23.68 25.14
C PRO A 355 14.59 23.48 24.72
N GLN A 356 15.16 22.33 25.08
CA GLN A 356 16.55 22.00 24.81
C GLN A 356 16.65 21.11 23.57
N THR A 357 17.60 21.39 22.68
CA THR A 357 17.77 20.62 21.44
C THR A 357 18.24 19.20 21.73
N VAL A 358 17.65 18.23 21.02
CA VAL A 358 18.12 16.84 21.01
C VAL A 358 19.38 16.75 20.14
N ASN A 359 20.47 16.22 20.71
CA ASN A 359 21.74 16.07 20.01
C ASN A 359 21.76 14.81 19.10
N GLY A 360 22.88 14.59 18.40
CA GLY A 360 23.04 13.48 17.44
C GLY A 360 23.00 12.05 18.01
N VAL A 361 22.86 11.90 19.34
CA VAL A 361 22.66 10.60 20.00
C VAL A 361 21.33 10.53 20.76
N GLY A 362 20.41 11.45 20.51
CA GLY A 362 19.08 11.43 21.11
C GLY A 362 19.01 12.06 22.51
N VAL A 363 20.03 12.81 22.95
CA VAL A 363 20.09 13.36 24.31
C VAL A 363 19.86 14.87 24.31
N ALA A 364 19.05 15.36 25.26
CA ALA A 364 18.89 16.77 25.60
C ALA A 364 19.15 16.96 27.10
N THR A 365 19.81 18.06 27.49
CA THR A 365 20.15 18.33 28.90
C THR A 365 19.76 19.74 29.32
N LEU A 366 19.41 19.91 30.60
CA LEU A 366 19.11 21.20 31.22
C LEU A 366 19.76 21.28 32.61
N SER A 367 20.46 22.37 32.91
CA SER A 367 20.98 22.62 34.26
C SER A 367 20.02 23.53 35.03
N VAL A 368 19.63 23.12 36.24
CA VAL A 368 18.68 23.83 37.11
C VAL A 368 19.24 23.96 38.52
N SER A 369 19.29 25.18 39.07
CA SER A 369 19.70 25.46 40.45
C SER A 369 18.60 26.09 41.31
N THR A 370 17.46 26.42 40.70
CA THR A 370 16.40 27.24 41.32
C THR A 370 15.26 26.44 41.94
N LEU A 371 15.34 25.10 41.94
CA LEU A 371 14.33 24.27 42.62
C LEU A 371 14.38 24.55 44.12
N SER A 372 13.21 24.79 44.72
CA SER A 372 13.05 24.97 46.16
C SER A 372 13.43 23.72 46.94
N VAL A 373 13.60 23.83 48.26
CA VAL A 373 13.76 22.65 49.13
C VAL A 373 12.45 21.86 49.17
N GLY A 374 12.56 20.54 49.02
CA GLY A 374 11.41 19.63 48.94
C GLY A 374 11.58 18.55 47.86
N THR A 375 10.48 17.84 47.58
CA THR A 375 10.40 16.83 46.50
C THR A 375 9.75 17.42 45.25
N HIS A 376 10.39 17.20 44.10
CA HIS A 376 9.95 17.69 42.80
C HIS A 376 9.61 16.52 41.87
N SER A 377 8.51 16.64 41.13
CA SER A 377 8.04 15.61 40.19
C SER A 377 8.40 16.04 38.78
N LEU A 378 9.59 15.65 38.33
CA LEU A 378 10.16 16.11 37.08
C LEU A 378 9.65 15.27 35.92
N THR A 379 9.31 15.93 34.81
CA THR A 379 8.96 15.27 33.55
C THR A 379 9.63 15.94 32.37
N ALA A 380 9.84 15.19 31.30
CA ALA A 380 10.38 15.67 30.05
C ALA A 380 9.41 15.32 28.90
N VAL A 381 9.12 16.30 28.05
CA VAL A 381 8.26 16.13 26.87
C VAL A 381 9.11 16.34 25.62
N TYR A 382 9.18 15.32 24.78
CA TYR A 382 9.86 15.39 23.49
C TYR A 382 8.96 16.01 22.42
N ASN A 383 9.42 17.13 21.85
CA ASN A 383 8.77 17.87 20.78
C ASN A 383 9.53 17.61 19.47
N PRO A 384 9.10 16.63 18.66
CA PRO A 384 9.83 16.20 17.47
C PRO A 384 9.81 17.24 16.35
N THR A 385 10.82 17.17 15.49
CA THR A 385 10.78 17.66 14.11
C THR A 385 10.76 16.48 13.15
N GLY A 386 10.13 16.63 11.98
CA GLY A 386 10.06 15.56 10.98
C GLY A 386 9.03 14.48 11.35
N ASN A 387 9.34 13.21 11.06
CA ASN A 387 8.37 12.10 11.10
C ASN A 387 8.38 11.29 12.41
N PHE A 388 8.79 11.88 13.53
CA PHE A 388 8.78 11.23 14.85
C PHE A 388 7.52 11.58 15.65
N ALA A 389 7.07 10.67 16.52
CA ALA A 389 5.96 10.89 17.44
C ALA A 389 6.45 11.61 18.71
N THR A 390 5.58 12.45 19.29
CA THR A 390 5.77 13.02 20.64
C THR A 390 5.77 11.93 21.69
N SER A 391 6.60 12.09 22.73
CA SER A 391 6.60 11.22 23.90
C SER A 391 6.86 12.02 25.18
N THR A 392 6.36 11.52 26.31
CA THR A 392 6.55 12.12 27.64
C THR A 392 7.21 11.09 28.54
N SER A 393 8.18 11.52 29.35
CA SER A 393 8.89 10.63 30.24
C SER A 393 7.99 10.17 31.39
N PRO A 394 8.30 9.02 32.00
CA PRO A 394 7.90 8.78 33.38
C PRO A 394 8.34 9.94 34.30
N VAL A 395 7.68 10.07 35.45
CA VAL A 395 8.08 11.04 36.47
C VAL A 395 9.39 10.60 37.10
N ASP A 396 10.35 11.53 37.15
CA ASP A 396 11.60 11.42 37.88
C ASP A 396 11.48 12.26 39.17
N ILE A 397 11.67 11.63 40.34
CA ILE A 397 11.48 12.30 41.63
C ILE A 397 12.83 12.84 42.10
N GLN A 398 12.98 14.17 42.08
CA GLN A 398 14.18 14.84 42.57
C GLN A 398 13.94 15.39 43.98
N THR A 399 14.86 15.12 44.90
CA THR A 399 14.86 15.71 46.24
C THR A 399 15.86 16.85 46.34
N VAL A 400 15.45 17.96 46.95
CA VAL A 400 16.30 19.11 47.25
C VAL A 400 16.33 19.33 48.75
N THR A 401 17.52 19.33 49.34
CA THR A 401 17.74 19.48 50.78
C THR A 401 18.39 20.82 51.12
N SER A 402 18.09 21.33 52.31
CA SER A 402 18.89 22.40 52.93
C SER A 402 20.18 21.82 53.50
N ASP A 403 21.27 22.56 53.38
CA ASP A 403 22.56 22.20 53.94
C ASP A 403 22.53 22.24 55.47
N ARG A 404 23.25 21.33 56.11
CA ARG A 404 23.36 21.25 57.56
C ARG A 404 24.19 22.43 58.08
N THR A 405 23.81 22.98 59.22
CA THR A 405 24.56 24.09 59.84
C THR A 405 25.04 23.78 61.24
N GLN A 406 26.11 24.46 61.64
CA GLN A 406 26.64 24.47 62.99
C GLN A 406 26.71 25.91 63.49
N LEU A 407 26.19 26.13 64.70
CA LEU A 407 26.28 27.40 65.39
C LEU A 407 27.08 27.23 66.68
N THR A 408 28.27 27.84 66.72
CA THR A 408 29.18 27.75 67.87
C THR A 408 29.24 29.10 68.58
N ALA A 409 28.85 29.15 69.85
CA ALA A 409 29.00 30.34 70.68
C ALA A 409 30.33 30.34 71.42
N SER A 410 31.02 31.47 71.42
CA SER A 410 32.22 31.65 72.24
C SER A 410 31.84 31.93 73.69
N PRO A 411 32.63 31.53 74.70
CA PRO A 411 32.34 31.92 76.07
C PRO A 411 32.33 33.44 76.23
N ALA A 412 31.38 33.97 77.00
CA ALA A 412 31.39 35.37 77.40
C ALA A 412 32.52 35.60 78.41
N LEU A 413 33.48 36.46 78.06
CA LEU A 413 34.61 36.81 78.92
C LEU A 413 34.27 38.06 79.73
N LEU A 414 34.37 37.94 81.06
CA LEU A 414 34.42 39.07 81.97
C LEU A 414 35.86 39.32 82.36
N LYS A 415 36.37 40.52 82.08
CA LYS A 415 37.70 40.97 82.50
C LYS A 415 37.55 41.96 83.65
N LEU A 416 38.04 41.61 84.83
CA LEU A 416 38.04 42.50 86.00
C LEU A 416 39.28 43.39 85.98
N THR A 417 39.21 44.56 85.34
CA THR A 417 40.27 45.57 85.45
C THR A 417 40.07 46.43 86.71
N PRO A 418 41.15 46.89 87.37
CA PRO A 418 41.04 47.86 88.46
C PRO A 418 40.24 49.09 88.02
N PHE A 419 39.30 49.55 88.85
CA PHE A 419 38.38 50.67 88.60
C PHE A 419 39.05 51.85 87.86
N PRO A 420 38.37 52.52 86.89
CA PRO A 420 36.92 52.62 86.76
C PRO A 420 36.29 51.97 85.50
N HIS A 421 37.00 51.12 84.76
CA HIS A 421 36.50 50.57 83.49
C HIS A 421 36.03 49.11 83.64
N LEU A 422 34.72 48.88 83.52
CA LEU A 422 34.15 47.55 83.31
C LEU A 422 34.08 47.31 81.80
N GLU A 423 34.82 46.34 81.28
CA GLU A 423 34.77 45.98 79.86
C GLU A 423 33.61 45.00 79.65
N TYR A 424 32.59 45.43 78.89
CA TYR A 424 31.38 44.63 78.67
C TYR A 424 31.68 43.40 77.80
N PRO A 425 31.08 42.23 78.09
CA PRO A 425 31.33 41.03 77.28
C PRO A 425 30.75 41.20 75.88
N PHE A 426 31.59 41.04 74.85
CA PHE A 426 31.11 40.80 73.50
C PHE A 426 30.56 39.37 73.44
N LEU A 427 29.26 39.23 73.18
CA LEU A 427 28.70 37.91 72.90
C LEU A 427 28.95 37.61 71.43
N THR A 428 29.61 36.49 71.14
CA THR A 428 29.94 36.11 69.77
C THR A 428 29.47 34.70 69.44
N ALA A 429 29.02 34.50 68.22
CA ALA A 429 28.74 33.18 67.68
C ALA A 429 29.17 33.08 66.22
N THR A 430 29.65 31.91 65.81
CA THR A 430 30.05 31.62 64.43
C THR A 430 29.09 30.59 63.84
N LEU A 431 28.50 30.93 62.70
CA LEU A 431 27.62 30.06 61.92
C LEU A 431 28.40 29.51 60.71
N THR A 432 28.45 28.19 60.60
CA THR A 432 29.19 27.47 59.57
C THR A 432 28.26 26.48 58.88
N ASP A 433 28.39 26.36 57.56
CA ASP A 433 27.80 25.30 56.75
C ASP A 433 28.64 24.02 56.92
N LEU A 434 28.01 22.93 57.35
CA LEU A 434 28.68 21.65 57.60
C LEU A 434 28.90 20.83 56.32
N ASP A 435 28.21 21.13 55.23
CA ASP A 435 28.31 20.41 53.97
C ASP A 435 29.35 21.06 53.05
N THR A 436 29.45 22.39 53.02
CA THR A 436 30.51 23.11 52.28
C THR A 436 31.75 23.47 53.12
N GLY A 437 31.63 23.47 54.45
CA GLY A 437 32.66 23.95 55.38
C GLY A 437 32.87 25.46 55.38
N GLN A 438 32.04 26.22 54.66
CA GLN A 438 32.18 27.66 54.52
C GLN A 438 31.43 28.42 55.63
N PRO A 439 31.88 29.63 55.99
CA PRO A 439 31.10 30.51 56.85
C PRO A 439 29.80 30.95 56.16
N ILE A 440 28.72 31.14 56.93
CA ILE A 440 27.43 31.59 56.40
C ILE A 440 27.21 33.08 56.73
N PRO A 441 27.48 34.02 55.81
CA PRO A 441 27.31 35.45 56.04
C PRO A 441 25.85 35.91 55.92
N GLY A 442 25.54 37.07 56.50
CA GLY A 442 24.27 37.76 56.34
C GLY A 442 23.08 37.13 57.08
N GLN A 443 23.31 36.16 57.96
CA GLN A 443 22.27 35.47 58.72
C GLN A 443 22.04 36.12 60.08
N VAL A 444 20.78 36.21 60.49
CA VAL A 444 20.41 36.77 61.79
C VAL A 444 20.53 35.69 62.87
N ILE A 445 21.33 35.96 63.89
CA ILE A 445 21.50 35.13 65.08
C ILE A 445 20.82 35.81 66.26
N THR A 446 19.97 35.06 66.95
CA THR A 446 19.28 35.53 68.16
C THR A 446 20.04 35.11 69.40
N PHE A 447 20.24 36.03 70.34
CA PHE A 447 20.94 35.79 71.61
C PHE A 447 19.94 35.85 72.77
N THR A 448 19.94 34.82 73.63
CA THR A 448 19.09 34.74 74.82
C THR A 448 19.88 34.29 76.05
N ALA A 449 19.44 34.69 77.25
CA ALA A 449 19.91 34.13 78.51
C ALA A 449 18.70 33.65 79.33
N GLY A 450 18.56 32.32 79.44
CA GLY A 450 17.31 31.71 79.90
C GLY A 450 16.15 32.10 78.97
N THR A 451 15.09 32.69 79.53
CA THR A 451 13.95 33.23 78.77
C THR A 451 14.14 34.68 78.33
N ASN A 452 15.23 35.34 78.70
CA ASN A 452 15.45 36.76 78.40
C ASN A 452 16.05 36.94 77.00
N PHE A 453 15.42 37.77 76.19
CA PHE A 453 15.94 38.18 74.89
C PHE A 453 17.02 39.25 75.07
N LEU A 454 18.23 38.99 74.55
CA LEU A 454 19.39 39.88 74.67
C LEU A 454 19.57 40.75 73.42
N GLY A 455 19.10 40.28 72.26
CA GLY A 455 19.22 40.98 71.00
C GLY A 455 19.50 40.03 69.83
N THR A 456 19.66 40.63 68.65
CA THR A 456 20.06 39.92 67.43
C THR A 456 21.31 40.54 66.84
N ALA A 457 22.17 39.74 66.23
CA ALA A 457 23.28 40.22 65.42
C ALA A 457 23.32 39.45 64.09
N THR A 458 23.80 40.10 63.03
CA THR A 458 23.94 39.48 61.70
C THR A 458 25.36 38.94 61.55
N THR A 459 25.52 37.77 60.94
CA THR A 459 26.83 37.20 60.65
C THR A 459 27.58 38.02 59.59
N ASP A 460 28.86 38.28 59.84
CA ASP A 460 29.76 38.94 58.89
C ASP A 460 30.26 37.97 57.80
N ALA A 461 31.19 38.42 56.95
CA ALA A 461 31.81 37.60 55.90
C ALA A 461 32.52 36.33 56.41
N THR A 462 32.87 36.29 57.71
CA THR A 462 33.49 35.14 58.37
C THR A 462 32.47 34.27 59.10
N GLY A 463 31.16 34.54 58.93
CA GLY A 463 30.09 33.80 59.58
C GLY A 463 29.91 34.19 61.05
N LYS A 464 30.59 35.25 61.52
CA LYS A 464 30.58 35.65 62.93
C LYS A 464 29.54 36.72 63.19
N ALA A 465 28.65 36.48 64.15
CA ALA A 465 27.72 37.46 64.70
C ALA A 465 28.25 37.96 66.05
N SER A 466 28.31 39.28 66.25
CA SER A 466 28.78 39.89 67.49
C SER A 466 27.73 40.86 68.04
N LEU A 467 27.31 40.65 69.29
CA LEU A 467 26.33 41.49 69.97
C LEU A 467 27.01 42.24 71.13
N LEU A 468 26.99 43.57 71.05
CA LEU A 468 27.36 44.45 72.15
C LEU A 468 26.09 44.90 72.87
N ASN A 469 25.77 44.27 74.01
CA ASN A 469 24.67 44.69 74.85
C ASN A 469 25.13 44.84 76.31
N PRO A 470 25.36 46.07 76.80
CA PRO A 470 25.83 46.31 78.16
C PRO A 470 24.83 45.90 79.25
N LEU A 471 23.55 45.76 78.92
CA LEU A 471 22.50 45.30 79.85
C LEU A 471 22.34 43.77 79.88
N ALA A 472 22.92 43.05 78.90
CA ALA A 472 22.85 41.58 78.85
C ALA A 472 23.65 40.90 79.96
N PHE A 473 24.62 41.60 80.55
CA PHE A 473 25.56 41.09 81.55
C PHE A 473 24.87 40.41 82.73
N ILE A 474 23.88 41.08 83.33
CA ILE A 474 23.18 40.57 84.51
C ILE A 474 22.45 39.27 84.17
N ALA A 475 21.77 39.25 83.02
CA ALA A 475 21.01 38.09 82.58
C ALA A 475 21.91 36.87 82.27
N VAL A 476 23.06 37.07 81.61
CA VAL A 476 24.02 35.99 81.31
C VAL A 476 24.62 35.42 82.59
N LEU A 477 24.99 36.28 83.55
CA LEU A 477 25.56 35.85 84.83
C LEU A 477 24.58 34.96 85.63
N PHE A 478 23.32 35.38 85.77
CA PHE A 478 22.31 34.62 86.52
C PHE A 478 21.91 33.30 85.85
N ASN A 479 22.10 33.17 84.54
CA ASN A 479 21.73 31.96 83.79
C ASN A 479 22.93 31.04 83.48
N GLY A 480 24.14 31.37 83.95
CA GLY A 480 25.35 30.56 83.75
C GLY A 480 25.88 30.55 82.31
N GLY A 481 25.42 31.48 81.46
CA GLY A 481 25.75 31.53 80.04
C GLY A 481 24.64 32.13 79.18
N TYR A 482 24.76 31.96 77.87
CA TYR A 482 23.79 32.40 76.88
C TYR A 482 23.57 31.34 75.80
N THR A 483 22.38 31.34 75.20
CA THR A 483 22.03 30.51 74.05
C THR A 483 21.98 31.39 72.81
N VAL A 484 22.45 30.84 71.69
CA VAL A 484 22.30 31.44 70.37
C VAL A 484 21.49 30.53 69.48
N THR A 485 20.56 31.11 68.73
CA THR A 485 19.72 30.37 67.80
C THR A 485 19.78 30.99 66.40
N PHE A 486 19.93 30.11 65.42
CA PHE A 486 19.73 30.39 64.00
C PHE A 486 18.45 29.67 63.57
N ALA A 487 17.46 30.42 63.09
CA ALA A 487 16.15 29.87 62.74
C ALA A 487 16.14 29.04 61.45
N GLY A 488 17.23 29.00 60.69
CA GLY A 488 17.30 28.40 59.36
C GLY A 488 17.04 29.41 58.24
N SER A 489 17.36 29.00 57.02
CA SER A 489 17.05 29.70 55.76
C SER A 489 16.69 28.65 54.69
N PRO A 490 16.15 29.02 53.51
CA PRO A 490 15.83 28.03 52.47
C PRO A 490 17.01 27.10 52.14
N GLY A 491 18.24 27.61 52.13
CA GLY A 491 19.43 26.81 51.86
C GLY A 491 20.06 26.13 53.07
N HIS A 492 19.65 26.45 54.30
CA HIS A 492 20.41 26.08 55.49
C HIS A 492 19.50 25.69 56.66
N GLN A 493 19.77 24.56 57.29
CA GLN A 493 19.01 24.06 58.43
C GLN A 493 19.15 24.97 59.67
N PRO A 494 18.17 24.98 60.59
CA PRO A 494 18.29 25.68 61.87
C PRO A 494 19.42 25.11 62.75
N ALA A 495 20.06 25.94 63.56
CA ALA A 495 21.09 25.52 64.50
C ALA A 495 21.01 26.28 65.83
N THR A 496 21.48 25.64 66.90
CA THR A 496 21.55 26.23 68.26
C THR A 496 22.93 25.98 68.84
N GLY A 497 23.46 26.98 69.54
CA GLY A 497 24.73 26.89 70.28
C GLY A 497 24.60 27.46 71.68
N GLN A 498 25.48 27.06 72.59
CA GLN A 498 25.55 27.61 73.95
C GLN A 498 26.93 28.15 74.24
N GLY A 499 26.97 29.38 74.75
CA GLY A 499 28.18 30.05 75.22
C GLY A 499 28.18 30.04 76.74
N GLY A 500 29.18 29.42 77.34
CA GLY A 500 29.40 29.51 78.78
C GLY A 500 29.84 30.90 79.21
N PHE A 501 30.01 31.08 80.51
CA PHE A 501 30.55 32.29 81.11
C PHE A 501 31.89 32.00 81.79
N ILE A 502 32.89 32.87 81.58
CA ILE A 502 34.22 32.75 82.19
C ILE A 502 34.58 34.10 82.83
N VAL A 503 34.95 34.06 84.11
CA VAL A 503 35.55 35.21 84.83
C VAL A 503 37.06 35.08 84.72
N VAL A 504 37.71 36.13 84.21
CA VAL A 504 39.17 36.20 84.04
C VAL A 504 39.76 37.39 84.77
#